data_AF-A0A2D6ARZ5-F1
#
_entry.id   AF-A0A2D6ARZ5-F1
#
_cell.length_a   1.000
_cell.length_b   1.000
_cell.length_c   1.000
_cell.angle_alpha   90.00
_cell.angle_beta   90.00
_cell.angle_gamma   90.00
#
_symmetry.space_group_name_H-M   'P 1'
#
loop_
_entity.id
_entity.type
_entity.pdbx_description
1 polymer ?
#
loop_
_entity_poly.entity_id
_entity_poly.type
_entity_poly.pdbx_seq_one_letter_code
_entity_poly.pdbx_strand_id
1 'polypeptide(L)'
;MSKIKANKKTFIRWKVYIDRARMYIGYIQFLMIAFVLLEAYEDTTFGRLIFDNLLISTPIIFIVFIVGSLIIGRIDTLLGFREEELRNSSTSNPVMRELLTKIDELTEEVRELKEKN
;
A
#
# COMPACT_ATOMS: atom_id res chain seq x y z
N MET A 1 10.16 16.22 40.90
CA MET A 1 9.51 15.31 39.93
C MET A 1 10.48 14.99 38.81
N SER A 2 11.03 13.78 38.79
CA SER A 2 12.03 13.37 37.80
C SER A 2 11.39 13.34 36.41
N LYS A 3 11.89 14.16 35.48
CA LYS A 3 11.52 14.06 34.07
C LYS A 3 11.97 12.68 33.58
N ILE A 4 11.05 11.73 33.49
CA ILE A 4 11.28 10.46 32.80
C ILE A 4 11.73 10.85 31.39
N LYS A 5 13.03 10.75 31.11
CA LYS A 5 13.58 10.88 29.76
C LYS A 5 13.10 9.65 28.99
N ALA A 6 11.82 9.66 28.60
CA ALA A 6 11.24 8.62 27.76
C ALA A 6 12.16 8.51 26.55
N ASN A 7 12.73 7.32 26.36
CA ASN A 7 13.67 7.07 25.29
C ASN A 7 12.90 7.15 23.97
N LYS A 8 12.87 8.36 23.37
CA LYS A 8 12.11 8.71 22.17
C LYS A 8 12.36 7.71 21.03
N LYS A 9 13.60 7.20 20.92
CA LYS A 9 13.97 6.17 19.94
C LYS A 9 13.25 4.83 20.19
N THR A 10 13.16 4.39 21.44
CA THR A 10 12.43 3.17 21.80
C THR A 10 10.94 3.32 21.57
N PHE A 11 10.34 4.46 21.91
CA PHE A 11 8.92 4.71 21.64
C PHE A 11 8.59 4.70 20.15
N ILE A 12 9.43 5.33 19.31
CA ILE A 12 9.26 5.31 17.85
C ILE A 12 9.34 3.87 17.30
N ARG A 13 10.29 3.05 17.77
CA ARG A 13 10.40 1.64 17.34
C ARG A 13 9.13 0.85 17.69
N TRP A 14 8.63 1.00 18.92
CA TRP A 14 7.39 0.34 19.34
C TRP A 14 6.19 0.78 18.52
N LYS A 15 6.08 2.09 18.21
CA LYS A 15 5.04 2.59 17.30
C LYS A 15 5.09 1.87 15.95
N VAL A 16 6.28 1.76 15.34
CA VAL A 16 6.45 1.06 14.05
C VAL A 16 6.02 -0.40 14.14
N TYR A 17 6.37 -1.11 15.21
CA TYR A 17 5.94 -2.51 15.39
C TYR A 17 4.43 -2.64 15.54
N ILE A 18 3.79 -1.75 16.30
CA ILE A 18 2.33 -1.73 16.48
C ILE A 18 1.64 -1.43 15.15
N ASP A 19 2.17 -0.49 14.37
CA ASP A 19 1.62 -0.12 13.06
C ASP A 19 1.69 -1.30 12.07
N ARG A 20 2.84 -1.99 12.02
CA ARG A 20 2.99 -3.22 11.23
C ARG A 20 2.05 -4.34 11.69
N ALA A 21 1.90 -4.52 13.01
CA ALA A 21 0.99 -5.51 13.56
C ALA A 21 -0.47 -5.22 13.18
N ARG A 22 -0.90 -3.95 13.25
CA ARG A 22 -2.23 -3.52 12.82
C ARG A 22 -2.47 -3.84 11.34
N MET A 23 -1.49 -3.57 10.47
CA MET A 23 -1.57 -3.91 9.05
C MET A 23 -1.78 -5.41 8.84
N TYR A 24 -1.01 -6.25 9.56
CA TYR A 24 -1.17 -7.71 9.48
C TYR A 24 -2.54 -8.21 9.98
N ILE A 25 -3.06 -7.63 11.06
CA ILE A 25 -4.42 -7.91 11.54
C ILE A 25 -5.45 -7.53 10.46
N GLY A 26 -5.24 -6.41 9.77
CA GLY A 26 -6.08 -5.99 8.65
C GLY A 26 -6.13 -7.03 7.52
N TYR A 27 -5.01 -7.66 7.18
CA TYR A 27 -4.99 -8.74 6.18
C TYR A 27 -5.77 -9.98 6.62
N ILE A 28 -5.66 -10.36 7.89
CA ILE A 28 -6.44 -11.47 8.45
C ILE A 28 -7.93 -11.14 8.40
N GLN A 29 -8.29 -9.91 8.79
CA GLN A 29 -9.68 -9.46 8.78
C GLN A 29 -10.27 -9.42 7.37
N PHE A 30 -9.50 -8.98 6.37
CA PHE A 30 -9.91 -9.02 4.97
C PHE A 30 -10.24 -10.44 4.50
N LEU A 31 -9.39 -11.43 4.84
CA LEU A 31 -9.67 -12.83 4.53
C LEU A 31 -10.92 -13.35 5.25
N MET A 32 -11.10 -13.00 6.52
CA MET A 32 -12.31 -13.37 7.26
C MET A 32 -13.57 -12.82 6.60
N ILE A 33 -13.57 -11.56 6.17
CA ILE A 33 -14.71 -10.96 5.46
C ILE A 33 -14.99 -11.72 4.16
N ALA A 34 -13.97 -12.10 3.40
CA ALA A 34 -14.14 -12.89 2.19
C ALA A 34 -14.80 -14.25 2.46
N PHE A 35 -14.40 -14.94 3.54
CA PHE A 35 -15.02 -16.21 3.95
C PHE A 35 -16.47 -16.03 4.41
N VAL A 36 -16.75 -15.03 5.25
CA VAL A 36 -18.11 -14.72 5.72
C VAL A 36 -19.03 -14.37 4.55
N LEU A 37 -18.52 -13.61 3.56
CA LEU A 37 -19.27 -13.33 2.34
C LEU A 37 -19.55 -14.62 1.57
N LEU A 38 -18.56 -15.49 1.40
CA LEU A 38 -18.75 -16.75 0.68
C LEU A 38 -19.81 -17.64 1.36
N GLU A 39 -19.74 -17.76 2.67
CA GLU A 39 -20.70 -18.50 3.51
C GLU A 39 -22.11 -17.88 3.43
N ALA A 40 -22.23 -16.55 3.41
CA ALA A 40 -23.52 -15.86 3.26
C ALA A 40 -24.23 -16.18 1.93
N TYR A 41 -23.51 -16.64 0.91
CA TYR A 41 -24.08 -17.04 -0.38
C TYR A 41 -24.22 -18.57 -0.54
N GLU A 42 -23.90 -19.38 0.48
CA GLU A 42 -23.90 -20.85 0.42
C GLU A 42 -25.20 -21.44 -0.13
N ASP A 43 -26.35 -20.92 0.32
CA ASP A 43 -27.67 -21.41 -0.10
C ASP A 43 -28.11 -20.96 -1.50
N THR A 44 -27.38 -20.04 -2.14
CA THR A 44 -27.69 -19.62 -3.51
C THR A 44 -27.26 -20.66 -4.53
N THR A 45 -27.88 -20.66 -5.72
CA THR A 45 -27.49 -21.56 -6.81
C THR A 45 -26.00 -21.46 -7.17
N PHE A 46 -25.42 -20.26 -7.03
CA PHE A 46 -24.00 -20.03 -7.27
C PHE A 46 -23.12 -20.55 -6.12
N GLY A 47 -23.55 -20.35 -4.86
CA GLY A 47 -22.88 -20.89 -3.68
C GLY A 47 -22.83 -22.41 -3.68
N ARG A 48 -23.96 -23.08 -3.91
CA ARG A 48 -24.03 -24.55 -3.99
C ARG A 48 -23.08 -25.12 -5.05
N LEU A 49 -23.02 -24.48 -6.23
CA LEU A 49 -22.08 -24.89 -7.28
C LEU A 49 -20.61 -24.80 -6.83
N ILE A 50 -20.27 -23.82 -6.00
CA ILE A 50 -18.93 -23.63 -5.44
C ILE A 50 -18.66 -24.65 -4.33
N PHE A 51 -19.56 -24.78 -3.35
CA PHE A 51 -19.38 -25.63 -2.17
C PHE A 51 -19.47 -27.13 -2.50
N ASP A 52 -20.34 -27.55 -3.42
CA ASP A 52 -20.48 -28.96 -3.82
C ASP A 52 -19.25 -29.50 -4.56
N ASN A 53 -18.48 -28.60 -5.20
CA ASN A 53 -17.29 -28.95 -5.98
C ASN A 53 -16.04 -28.21 -5.48
N LEU A 54 -15.86 -28.09 -4.17
CA LEU A 54 -14.82 -27.27 -3.54
C LEU A 54 -13.42 -27.46 -4.18
N LEU A 55 -13.00 -28.71 -4.42
CA LEU A 55 -11.69 -29.04 -5.00
C LEU A 55 -11.45 -28.43 -6.39
N ILE A 56 -12.51 -28.24 -7.19
CA ILE A 56 -12.45 -27.69 -8.55
C ILE A 56 -12.77 -26.19 -8.54
N SER A 57 -13.73 -25.79 -7.72
CA SER A 57 -14.17 -24.39 -7.61
C SER A 57 -13.09 -23.49 -7.02
N THR A 58 -12.32 -23.96 -6.03
CA THR A 58 -11.22 -23.18 -5.43
C THR A 58 -10.17 -22.70 -6.46
N PRO A 59 -9.55 -23.57 -7.29
CA PRO A 59 -8.58 -23.10 -8.27
C PRO A 59 -9.20 -22.20 -9.36
N ILE A 60 -10.45 -22.44 -9.75
CA ILE A 60 -11.15 -21.58 -10.73
C ILE A 60 -11.35 -20.17 -10.17
N ILE A 61 -11.85 -20.05 -8.93
CA ILE A 61 -12.03 -18.76 -8.26
C ILE A 61 -10.68 -18.05 -8.14
N PHE A 62 -9.59 -18.77 -7.86
CA PHE A 62 -8.26 -18.20 -7.78
C PHE A 62 -7.79 -17.63 -9.13
N ILE A 63 -8.04 -18.34 -10.24
CA ILE A 63 -7.73 -17.85 -11.59
C ILE A 63 -8.55 -16.61 -11.91
N VAL A 64 -9.86 -16.63 -11.64
CA VAL A 64 -10.74 -15.47 -11.84
C VAL A 64 -10.27 -14.27 -11.01
N PHE A 65 -9.84 -14.51 -9.77
CA PHE A 65 -9.29 -13.47 -8.90
C PHE A 65 -7.99 -12.88 -9.47
N ILE A 66 -7.07 -13.71 -9.97
CA ILE A 66 -5.84 -13.25 -10.63
C ILE A 66 -6.19 -12.37 -11.84
N VAL A 67 -7.06 -12.86 -12.73
CA VAL A 67 -7.46 -12.11 -13.94
C VAL A 67 -8.13 -10.79 -13.54
N GLY A 68 -9.04 -10.81 -12.56
CA GLY A 68 -9.68 -9.60 -12.03
C GLY A 68 -8.67 -8.60 -11.47
N SER A 69 -7.70 -9.07 -10.68
CA SER A 69 -6.65 -8.21 -10.12
C SER A 69 -5.76 -7.57 -11.19
N LEU A 70 -5.47 -8.30 -12.28
CA LEU A 70 -4.71 -7.78 -13.42
C LEU A 70 -5.51 -6.70 -14.17
N ILE A 71 -6.82 -6.89 -14.34
CA ILE A 71 -7.70 -5.90 -14.96
C ILE A 71 -7.75 -4.63 -14.11
N ILE A 72 -7.97 -4.77 -12.80
CA ILE A 72 -7.97 -3.62 -11.87
C ILE A 72 -6.62 -2.90 -11.92
N GLY A 73 -5.49 -3.64 -11.83
CA GLY A 73 -4.16 -3.04 -11.91
C GLY A 73 -3.88 -2.33 -13.24
N ARG A 74 -4.47 -2.82 -14.35
CA ARG A 74 -4.39 -2.13 -15.64
C ARG A 74 -5.21 -0.84 -15.63
N ILE A 75 -6.39 -0.84 -15.02
CA ILE A 75 -7.23 0.35 -14.87
C ILE A 75 -6.51 1.40 -14.03
N ASP A 76 -5.91 1.03 -12.89
CA ASP A 76 -5.13 1.95 -12.04
C ASP A 76 -3.97 2.61 -12.82
N THR A 77 -3.32 1.82 -13.67
CA THR A 77 -2.23 2.32 -14.53
C THR A 77 -2.76 3.26 -15.62
N LEU A 78 -3.89 2.94 -16.24
CA LEU A 78 -4.52 3.78 -17.27
C LEU A 78 -5.05 5.10 -16.70
N LEU A 79 -5.55 5.10 -15.47
CA LEU A 79 -6.05 6.30 -14.78
C LEU A 79 -4.93 7.18 -14.20
N GLY A 80 -3.68 6.72 -14.23
CA GLY A 80 -2.51 7.50 -13.79
C GLY A 80 -2.37 7.63 -12.27
N PHE A 81 -3.21 6.96 -11.47
CA PHE A 81 -3.16 7.04 -10.00
C PHE A 81 -1.81 6.62 -9.43
N ARG A 82 -1.16 5.64 -10.07
CA ARG A 82 0.16 5.14 -9.64
C ARG A 82 1.24 6.23 -9.65
N GLU A 83 1.28 7.07 -10.68
CA GLU A 83 2.29 8.13 -10.79
C GLU A 83 2.08 9.21 -9.73
N GLU A 84 0.81 9.60 -9.51
CA GLU A 84 0.43 10.58 -8.51
C GLU A 84 0.72 10.09 -7.08
N GLU A 85 0.43 8.83 -6.77
CA GLU A 85 0.78 8.22 -5.49
C GLU A 85 2.30 8.20 -5.24
N LEU A 86 3.08 7.82 -6.26
CA LEU A 86 4.54 7.80 -6.19
C LEU A 86 5.11 9.22 -5.97
N ARG A 87 4.56 10.21 -6.67
CA ARG A 87 4.97 11.61 -6.51
C ARG A 87 4.67 12.11 -5.10
N ASN A 88 3.44 11.91 -4.61
CA ASN A 88 3.05 12.36 -3.27
C ASN A 88 3.84 11.66 -2.16
N SER A 89 4.10 10.36 -2.30
CA SER A 89 4.94 9.58 -1.40
C SER A 89 6.37 10.12 -1.34
N SER A 90 6.94 10.45 -2.50
CA SER A 90 8.29 11.02 -2.61
C SER A 90 8.38 12.42 -2.01
N THR A 91 7.38 13.28 -2.22
CA THR A 91 7.31 14.61 -1.60
C THR A 91 7.19 14.54 -0.08
N SER A 92 6.53 13.49 0.43
CA SER A 92 6.37 13.26 1.88
C SER A 92 7.65 12.72 2.54
N ASN A 93 8.61 12.22 1.76
CA ASN A 93 9.89 11.74 2.28
C ASN A 93 10.83 12.92 2.60
N PRO A 94 11.22 13.13 3.88
CA PRO A 94 12.03 14.27 4.28
C PRO A 94 13.41 14.30 3.60
N VAL A 95 14.01 13.13 3.35
CA VAL A 95 15.33 13.04 2.72
C VAL A 95 15.25 13.39 1.23
N MET A 96 14.21 12.90 0.54
CA MET A 96 14.00 13.21 -0.88
C MET A 96 13.74 14.70 -1.08
N ARG A 97 12.94 15.31 -0.20
CA ARG A 97 12.68 16.75 -0.24
C ARG A 97 13.96 17.56 -0.04
N GLU A 98 14.81 17.17 0.92
CA GLU A 98 16.10 17.84 1.14
C GLU A 98 17.02 17.73 -0.08
N LEU A 99 17.05 16.57 -0.74
CA LEU A 99 17.81 16.38 -1.99
C LEU A 99 17.32 17.28 -3.11
N LEU A 100 16.00 17.37 -3.32
CA LEU A 100 15.40 18.23 -4.35
C LEU A 100 15.77 19.69 -4.12
N THR A 101 15.63 20.18 -2.88
CA THR A 101 16.00 21.57 -2.53
C THR A 101 17.48 21.85 -2.82
N LYS A 102 18.39 20.93 -2.47
CA LYS A 102 19.82 21.11 -2.76
C LYS A 102 20.14 21.09 -4.25
N ILE A 103 19.41 20.30 -5.04
CA ILE A 103 19.57 20.27 -6.50
C ILE A 103 19.10 21.60 -7.13
N ASP A 104 17.99 22.16 -6.64
CA ASP A 104 17.48 23.44 -7.11
C ASP A 104 18.48 24.56 -6.80
N GLU A 105 19.01 24.60 -5.57
CA GLU A 105 20.07 25.54 -5.15
C GLU A 105 21.32 25.44 -6.05
N LEU A 106 21.83 24.23 -6.28
CA LEU A 106 22.97 23.99 -7.17
C LEU A 106 22.69 24.44 -8.62
N THR A 107 21.47 24.25 -9.09
CA THR A 107 21.08 24.64 -10.45
C THR A 107 21.04 26.16 -10.60
N GLU A 108 20.56 26.88 -9.59
CA GLU A 108 20.63 28.34 -9.57
C GLU A 108 22.07 28.84 -9.54
N GLU A 109 22.92 28.28 -8.67
CA GLU A 109 24.34 28.65 -8.60
C GLU A 109 25.06 28.47 -9.93
N VAL A 110 24.82 27.33 -10.60
CA VAL A 110 25.38 27.06 -11.94
C VAL A 110 24.86 28.05 -12.99
N ARG A 111 23.58 28.43 -12.93
CA ARG A 111 22.99 29.40 -13.85
C ARG A 111 23.62 30.79 -13.66
N GLU A 112 23.77 31.25 -12.43
CA GLU A 112 24.41 32.54 -12.13
C GLU A 112 25.88 32.57 -12.58
N LEU A 113 26.61 31.47 -12.41
CA LEU A 113 27.99 31.34 -12.88
C LEU A 113 28.10 31.36 -14.41
N LYS A 114 27.08 30.87 -15.11
CA LYS A 114 27.01 30.89 -16.57
C LYS A 114 26.57 32.25 -17.12
N GLU A 115 25.85 33.06 -16.36
CA GLU A 115 25.50 34.44 -16.71
C GLU A 115 26.63 35.44 -16.41
N LYS A 116 27.56 35.08 -15.50
CA LYS A 116 28.74 35.89 -15.16
C LYS A 116 29.98 35.66 -16.04
N ASN A 117 30.01 34.58 -16.82
CA ASN A 117 31.07 34.27 -17.80
C ASN A 117 30.59 34.50 -19.23
#